data_AF-A0AAP3E0V5-F1
#
_entry.id   AF-A0AAP3E0V5-F1
#
_cell.length_a   1.000
_cell.length_b   1.000
_cell.length_c   1.000
_cell.angle_alpha   90.00
_cell.angle_beta   90.00
_cell.angle_gamma   90.00
#
_symmetry.space_group_name_H-M   'P 1'
#
loop_
_entity.id
_entity.type
_entity.pdbx_description
1 polymer ?
#
loop_
_entity_poly.entity_id
_entity_poly.type
_entity_poly.pdbx_seq_one_letter_code
_entity_poly.pdbx_strand_id
1 'polypeptide(L)'
;MKRRQLLTSVTVGLTVPIGGCLSSDDRTGDPGGEDETGDRSTDRSRNRTSTETATAPVRPDSCPVTQDLGVSLPEETTVPAVVSFVLEYERAYVRDGIDEDEDEVTLTSEPSTERRDVADVGPGIAVLTSTVYGAIAEDGTSIFADPLESVPDDVDPLDVETLLAEADPAVDAAREAVDDETDVRWKDRNRDHEPIVASLESAQRGDRDYEHEYVVVVDETPVSVAVVPLGDEIDGGATAWYYVDDAVVRRADDREADPRDGRVVECLSPKEN
;
A
#
# COMPACT_ATOMS: atom_id res chain seq x y z
N MET A 1 31.87 -3.11 -16.60
CA MET A 1 32.37 -1.77 -16.24
C MET A 1 31.49 -1.23 -15.14
N LYS A 2 32.09 -0.84 -14.00
CA LYS A 2 31.42 -0.33 -12.80
C LYS A 2 31.03 1.13 -12.97
N ARG A 3 29.82 1.50 -12.50
CA ARG A 3 29.49 2.73 -11.76
C ARG A 3 28.02 2.66 -11.33
N ARG A 4 27.76 1.97 -10.20
CA ARG A 4 26.57 2.19 -9.36
C ARG A 4 26.97 3.30 -8.39
N GLN A 5 26.33 4.46 -8.48
CA GLN A 5 26.43 5.51 -7.47
C GLN A 5 25.20 5.41 -6.58
N LEU A 6 25.48 5.19 -5.30
CA LEU A 6 24.58 5.27 -4.17
C LEU A 6 23.88 6.63 -4.16
N LEU A 7 22.54 6.61 -4.12
CA LEU A 7 21.77 7.67 -3.50
C LEU A 7 21.20 7.10 -2.21
N THR A 8 21.86 7.48 -1.11
CA THR A 8 21.38 7.29 0.24
C THR A 8 20.28 8.32 0.47
N SER A 9 19.03 7.93 0.25
CA SER A 9 17.87 8.72 0.67
C SER A 9 17.78 8.61 2.19
N VAL A 10 18.01 9.74 2.86
CA VAL A 10 17.73 9.87 4.29
C VAL A 10 16.22 9.80 4.45
N THR A 11 15.71 8.65 4.88
CA THR A 11 14.35 8.49 5.41
C THR A 11 14.23 9.35 6.67
N VAL A 12 13.70 10.55 6.51
CA VAL A 12 13.13 11.29 7.64
C VAL A 12 11.75 10.67 7.84
N GLY A 13 11.62 9.88 8.89
CA GLY A 13 10.40 9.19 9.26
C GLY A 13 9.20 10.12 9.32
N LEU A 14 8.22 9.82 8.48
CA LEU A 14 6.82 10.09 8.77
C LEU A 14 6.26 8.79 9.33
N THR A 15 6.18 8.72 10.66
CA THR A 15 5.27 7.80 11.33
C THR A 15 3.88 8.09 10.78
N VAL A 16 3.33 7.20 9.95
CA VAL A 16 1.89 7.17 9.70
C VAL A 16 1.26 6.69 11.01
N PRO A 17 0.50 7.53 11.75
CA PRO A 17 -0.28 6.99 12.84
C PRO A 17 -1.37 6.13 12.21
N ILE A 18 -1.21 4.81 12.32
CA ILE A 18 -2.31 3.86 12.14
C ILE A 18 -3.32 4.20 13.24
N GLY A 19 -4.31 5.01 12.88
CA GLY A 19 -5.36 5.48 13.77
C GLY A 19 -6.28 4.33 14.13
N GLY A 20 -5.94 3.62 15.20
CA GLY A 20 -6.83 2.65 15.82
C GLY A 20 -8.14 3.30 16.25
N CYS A 21 -9.25 2.76 15.77
CA CYS A 21 -10.59 3.03 16.24
C CYS A 21 -10.72 2.65 17.71
N LEU A 22 -10.59 3.64 18.62
CA LEU A 22 -11.04 3.53 20.00
C LEU A 22 -12.34 4.31 20.14
N SER A 23 -13.46 3.63 19.95
CA SER A 23 -14.77 4.09 20.42
C SER A 23 -14.75 4.15 21.95
N SER A 24 -14.75 5.37 22.48
CA SER A 24 -15.09 5.66 23.88
C SER A 24 -16.32 6.54 23.86
N ASP A 25 -17.50 5.90 23.89
CA ASP A 25 -18.76 6.53 24.23
C ASP A 25 -18.73 6.92 25.71
N ASP A 26 -18.53 8.20 26.01
CA ASP A 26 -18.97 8.73 27.29
C ASP A 26 -19.30 10.23 27.23
N ARG A 27 -20.57 10.50 27.59
CA ARG A 27 -21.15 11.77 28.07
C ARG A 27 -21.39 12.90 27.07
N THR A 28 -22.67 13.19 26.86
CA THR A 28 -23.18 14.53 27.21
C THR A 28 -24.66 14.50 27.59
N GLY A 29 -24.96 14.93 28.81
CA GLY A 29 -26.28 15.42 29.18
C GLY A 29 -26.47 16.87 28.70
N ASP A 30 -27.60 17.11 28.04
CA ASP A 30 -28.66 18.10 28.30
C ASP A 30 -28.33 19.42 29.08
N PRO A 31 -29.14 20.49 28.95
CA PRO A 31 -29.19 21.47 27.85
C PRO A 31 -29.15 22.92 28.41
N GLY A 32 -29.13 23.94 27.54
CA GLY A 32 -29.68 25.26 27.89
C GLY A 32 -28.87 26.49 27.47
N GLY A 33 -29.60 27.50 27.00
CA GLY A 33 -29.12 28.85 26.64
C GLY A 33 -29.49 29.17 25.19
N GLU A 34 -30.76 29.49 24.89
CA GLU A 34 -31.34 30.85 24.88
C GLU A 34 -30.69 31.81 23.87
N ASP A 35 -31.53 32.19 22.89
CA ASP A 35 -31.63 33.46 22.16
C ASP A 35 -30.38 34.32 21.93
N GLU A 36 -30.11 34.64 20.67
CA GLU A 36 -30.15 36.04 20.23
C GLU A 36 -30.27 36.19 18.71
N THR A 37 -31.32 36.91 18.32
CA THR A 37 -31.63 37.39 16.98
C THR A 37 -30.68 38.53 16.61
N GLY A 38 -29.97 38.42 15.49
CA GLY A 38 -29.00 39.42 15.06
C GLY A 38 -28.83 39.48 13.55
N ASP A 39 -29.80 40.12 12.89
CA ASP A 39 -29.72 40.61 11.52
C ASP A 39 -28.51 41.54 11.33
N ARG A 40 -27.59 41.20 10.42
CA ARG A 40 -26.65 42.16 9.83
C ARG A 40 -26.16 41.70 8.45
N SER A 41 -26.98 42.04 7.46
CA SER A 41 -26.54 42.25 6.09
C SER A 41 -25.37 43.26 6.05
N THR A 42 -24.19 42.83 5.61
CA THR A 42 -23.24 43.70 4.89
C THR A 42 -22.57 42.90 3.78
N ASP A 43 -23.17 43.04 2.61
CA ASP A 43 -22.50 43.28 1.33
C ASP A 43 -21.01 43.61 1.48
N ARG A 44 -20.15 42.63 1.15
CA ARG A 44 -18.74 42.88 0.84
C ARG A 44 -18.34 42.08 -0.38
N SER A 45 -18.99 42.43 -1.47
CA SER A 45 -18.40 42.44 -2.80
C SER A 45 -17.06 43.19 -2.74
N ARG A 46 -15.97 42.43 -2.58
CA ARG A 46 -14.63 42.85 -2.97
C ARG A 46 -14.18 41.93 -4.07
N ASN A 47 -14.75 42.22 -5.24
CA ASN A 47 -14.19 41.88 -6.53
C ASN A 47 -12.81 42.57 -6.65
N ARG A 48 -11.80 41.98 -6.01
CA ARG A 48 -10.39 42.30 -6.29
C ARG A 48 -10.00 41.45 -7.48
N THR A 49 -10.27 41.98 -8.67
CA THR A 49 -9.57 41.57 -9.87
C THR A 49 -8.13 42.06 -9.71
N SER A 50 -7.32 41.28 -8.99
CA SER A 50 -5.87 41.39 -9.08
C SER A 50 -5.54 41.00 -10.52
N THR A 51 -5.24 41.98 -11.35
CA THR A 51 -4.58 41.75 -12.64
C THR A 51 -3.14 41.33 -12.31
N GLU A 52 -3.01 40.09 -11.84
CA GLU A 52 -1.73 39.41 -11.72
C GLU A 52 -1.22 39.27 -13.16
N THR A 53 -0.12 39.96 -13.47
CA THR A 53 0.52 39.84 -14.77
C THR A 53 1.00 38.39 -14.85
N ALA A 54 0.31 37.57 -15.64
CA ALA A 54 0.64 36.17 -15.85
C ALA A 54 2.10 36.09 -16.32
N THR A 55 2.99 35.80 -15.38
CA THR A 55 4.38 35.53 -15.67
C THR A 55 4.39 34.16 -16.34
N ALA A 56 5.03 34.06 -17.50
CA ALA A 56 5.13 32.79 -18.20
C ALA A 56 5.66 31.70 -17.25
N PRO A 57 5.07 30.49 -17.25
CA PRO A 57 5.47 29.43 -16.35
C PRO A 57 6.97 29.13 -16.51
N VAL A 58 7.69 29.15 -15.40
CA VAL A 58 9.15 28.94 -15.37
C VAL A 58 9.43 27.45 -15.24
N ARG A 59 10.00 26.87 -16.29
CA ARG A 59 10.41 25.46 -16.27
C ARG A 59 11.62 25.27 -15.35
N PRO A 60 11.67 24.21 -14.51
CA PRO A 60 12.87 23.88 -13.74
C PRO A 60 14.04 23.51 -14.66
N ASP A 61 15.27 23.89 -14.29
CA ASP A 61 16.49 23.59 -15.06
C ASP A 61 16.77 22.08 -15.17
N SER A 62 16.32 21.30 -14.18
CA SER A 62 16.35 19.84 -14.20
C SER A 62 14.92 19.33 -14.08
N CYS A 63 14.41 18.74 -15.15
CA CYS A 63 13.21 17.94 -15.05
C CYS A 63 13.58 16.62 -14.36
N PRO A 64 13.00 16.28 -13.20
CA PRO A 64 13.14 14.93 -12.69
C PRO A 64 12.65 13.95 -13.77
N VAL A 65 13.35 12.83 -13.86
CA VAL A 65 13.07 11.75 -14.82
C VAL A 65 11.58 11.41 -14.72
N THR A 66 10.90 11.37 -15.85
CA THR A 66 9.50 10.91 -15.94
C THR A 66 9.36 9.66 -15.10
N GLN A 67 8.35 9.58 -14.23
CA GLN A 67 8.21 8.44 -13.31
C GLN A 67 7.88 7.12 -14.06
N ASP A 68 7.70 7.17 -15.38
CA ASP A 68 7.40 6.03 -16.27
C ASP A 68 6.21 5.18 -15.82
N LEU A 69 5.24 5.83 -15.18
CA LEU A 69 4.01 5.22 -14.65
C LEU A 69 3.03 4.74 -15.74
N GLY A 70 3.40 4.83 -17.03
CA GLY A 70 2.54 4.48 -18.16
C GLY A 70 1.32 5.40 -18.37
N VAL A 71 1.21 6.50 -17.63
CA VAL A 71 0.10 7.46 -17.71
C VAL A 71 0.41 8.56 -18.73
N SER A 72 -0.53 8.83 -19.63
CA SER A 72 -0.37 9.88 -20.64
C SER A 72 -0.54 11.27 -20.03
N LEU A 73 0.41 12.16 -20.32
CA LEU A 73 0.34 13.56 -19.88
C LEU A 73 -0.84 14.29 -20.56
N PRO A 74 -1.47 15.27 -19.89
CA PRO A 74 -2.59 16.00 -20.46
C PRO A 74 -2.11 16.93 -21.60
N GLU A 75 -2.79 16.88 -22.75
CA GLU A 75 -2.51 17.79 -23.88
C GLU A 75 -2.94 19.24 -23.60
N GLU A 76 -3.91 19.41 -22.68
CA GLU A 76 -4.49 20.68 -22.32
C GLU A 76 -4.62 20.84 -20.81
N THR A 77 -4.34 22.05 -20.32
CA THR A 77 -4.48 22.44 -18.91
C THR A 77 -5.90 22.91 -18.64
N THR A 78 -6.89 22.10 -19.03
CA THR A 78 -8.31 22.33 -18.71
C THR A 78 -8.71 21.50 -17.51
N VAL A 79 -9.67 21.97 -16.71
CA VAL A 79 -10.13 21.25 -15.52
C VAL A 79 -10.49 19.79 -15.80
N PRO A 80 -11.28 19.43 -16.84
CA PRO A 80 -11.59 18.03 -17.12
C PRO A 80 -10.36 17.19 -17.50
N ALA A 81 -9.45 17.73 -18.30
CA ALA A 81 -8.24 17.02 -18.73
C ALA A 81 -7.28 16.80 -17.54
N VAL A 82 -7.04 17.84 -16.74
CA VAL A 82 -6.17 17.78 -15.56
C VAL A 82 -6.75 16.82 -14.51
N VAL A 83 -8.05 16.89 -14.23
CA VAL A 83 -8.68 15.97 -13.27
C VAL A 83 -8.58 14.52 -13.76
N SER A 84 -8.86 14.25 -15.04
CA SER A 84 -8.74 12.90 -15.58
C SER A 84 -7.32 12.36 -15.45
N PHE A 85 -6.32 13.17 -15.85
CA PHE A 85 -4.91 12.83 -15.72
C PHE A 85 -4.51 12.56 -14.27
N VAL A 86 -4.82 13.47 -13.33
CA VAL A 86 -4.40 13.36 -11.93
C VAL A 86 -4.99 12.11 -11.26
N LEU A 87 -6.23 11.74 -11.57
CA LEU A 87 -6.84 10.54 -10.99
C LEU A 87 -6.16 9.25 -11.46
N GLU A 88 -5.81 9.18 -12.74
CA GLU A 88 -5.06 8.04 -13.30
C GLU A 88 -3.62 8.02 -12.78
N TYR A 89 -2.98 9.18 -12.74
CA TYR A 89 -1.60 9.35 -12.26
C TYR A 89 -1.46 8.97 -10.79
N GLU A 90 -2.33 9.47 -9.89
CA GLU A 90 -2.26 9.11 -8.47
C GLU A 90 -2.53 7.63 -8.23
N ARG A 91 -3.44 7.00 -8.99
CA ARG A 91 -3.64 5.54 -8.90
C ARG A 91 -2.35 4.80 -9.26
N ALA A 92 -1.71 5.17 -10.37
CA ALA A 92 -0.47 4.54 -10.81
C ALA A 92 0.68 4.81 -9.82
N TYR A 93 0.78 6.04 -9.32
CA TYR A 93 1.77 6.45 -8.32
C TYR A 93 1.65 5.66 -7.01
N VAL A 94 0.43 5.48 -6.50
CA VAL A 94 0.19 4.70 -5.29
C VAL A 94 0.49 3.22 -5.51
N ARG A 95 0.14 2.67 -6.68
CA ARG A 95 0.46 1.28 -7.01
C ARG A 95 1.97 1.05 -7.07
N ASP A 96 2.68 1.89 -7.82
CA ASP A 96 4.13 1.80 -7.99
C ASP A 96 4.87 1.90 -6.65
N GLY A 97 4.44 2.81 -5.76
CA GLY A 97 5.02 2.92 -4.42
C GLY A 97 4.76 1.70 -3.51
N ILE A 98 3.67 0.94 -3.73
CA ILE A 98 3.42 -0.31 -3.02
C ILE A 98 4.25 -1.45 -3.64
N ASP A 99 4.38 -1.47 -4.97
CA ASP A 99 5.23 -2.41 -5.68
C ASP A 99 6.73 -2.19 -5.33
N GLU A 100 7.18 -0.96 -5.01
CA GLU A 100 8.56 -0.75 -4.53
C GLU A 100 8.84 -1.37 -3.15
N ASP A 101 7.80 -1.61 -2.34
CA ASP A 101 7.86 -2.30 -1.05
C ASP A 101 7.58 -3.83 -1.20
N GLU A 102 7.80 -4.37 -2.41
CA GLU A 102 7.46 -5.70 -2.97
C GLU A 102 7.66 -6.91 -2.05
N ASP A 103 8.54 -6.83 -1.04
CA ASP A 103 8.85 -7.95 -0.15
C ASP A 103 7.92 -8.03 1.07
N GLU A 104 7.08 -7.02 1.34
CA GLU A 104 6.28 -6.96 2.57
C GLU A 104 4.77 -6.82 2.32
N VAL A 105 4.31 -6.41 1.13
CA VAL A 105 2.91 -6.05 0.90
C VAL A 105 2.37 -6.52 -0.45
N THR A 106 1.30 -7.32 -0.43
CA THR A 106 0.55 -7.73 -1.63
C THR A 106 -0.78 -6.99 -1.72
N LEU A 107 -1.07 -6.33 -2.85
CA LEU A 107 -2.36 -5.70 -3.10
C LEU A 107 -3.50 -6.73 -3.22
N THR A 108 -4.57 -6.56 -2.44
CA THR A 108 -5.79 -7.37 -2.55
C THR A 108 -6.87 -6.71 -3.39
N SER A 109 -6.75 -5.41 -3.62
CA SER A 109 -7.66 -4.64 -4.49
C SER A 109 -6.91 -3.51 -5.20
N GLU A 110 -7.32 -3.22 -6.43
CA GLU A 110 -6.74 -2.10 -7.18
C GLU A 110 -7.02 -0.76 -6.46
N PRO A 111 -6.03 0.13 -6.35
CA PRO A 111 -6.24 1.44 -5.74
C PRO A 111 -7.34 2.23 -6.43
N SER A 112 -8.32 2.69 -5.64
CA SER A 112 -9.41 3.53 -6.11
C SER A 112 -9.14 4.98 -5.72
N THR A 113 -8.95 5.84 -6.72
CA THR A 113 -8.66 7.26 -6.55
C THR A 113 -9.87 8.09 -6.93
N GLU A 114 -10.27 9.01 -6.07
CA GLU A 114 -11.32 9.99 -6.32
C GLU A 114 -10.87 11.43 -6.11
N ARG A 115 -11.52 12.35 -6.82
CA ARG A 115 -11.30 13.79 -6.67
C ARG A 115 -12.09 14.29 -5.47
N ARG A 116 -11.39 14.89 -4.51
CA ARG A 116 -11.99 15.58 -3.36
C ARG A 116 -12.27 17.05 -3.64
N ASP A 117 -11.34 17.74 -4.30
CA ASP A 117 -11.44 19.18 -4.59
C ASP A 117 -10.73 19.58 -5.89
N VAL A 118 -11.10 20.73 -6.44
CA VAL A 118 -10.45 21.34 -7.60
C VAL A 118 -10.53 22.86 -7.56
N ALA A 119 -9.42 23.53 -7.84
CA ALA A 119 -9.34 24.98 -7.84
C ALA A 119 -8.43 25.51 -8.96
N ASP A 120 -8.78 26.64 -9.56
CA ASP A 120 -7.86 27.43 -10.38
C ASP A 120 -6.88 28.18 -9.47
N VAL A 121 -5.58 27.94 -9.63
CA VAL A 121 -4.52 28.51 -8.78
C VAL A 121 -3.46 29.19 -9.67
N GLY A 122 -3.64 30.49 -9.90
CA GLY A 122 -2.74 31.26 -10.77
C GLY A 122 -2.80 30.73 -12.21
N PRO A 123 -1.67 30.31 -12.81
CA PRO A 123 -1.64 29.79 -14.19
C PRO A 123 -1.99 28.29 -14.31
N GLY A 124 -2.32 27.60 -13.21
CA GLY A 124 -2.53 26.17 -13.20
C GLY A 124 -3.79 25.75 -12.45
N ILE A 125 -4.03 24.45 -12.41
CA ILE A 125 -5.16 23.81 -11.74
C ILE A 125 -4.63 22.97 -10.59
N ALA A 126 -5.19 23.17 -9.39
CA ALA A 126 -4.94 22.33 -8.24
C ALA A 126 -6.04 21.28 -8.09
N VAL A 127 -5.67 20.02 -7.82
CA VAL A 127 -6.59 18.90 -7.63
C VAL A 127 -6.23 18.16 -6.34
N LEU A 128 -7.16 18.01 -5.42
CA LEU A 128 -6.99 17.17 -4.23
C LEU A 128 -7.55 15.79 -4.52
N THR A 129 -6.73 14.76 -4.37
CA THR A 129 -7.11 13.36 -4.53
C THR A 129 -7.21 12.66 -3.20
N SER A 130 -8.01 11.59 -3.16
CA SER A 130 -8.05 10.62 -2.08
C SER A 130 -8.06 9.24 -2.71
N THR A 131 -7.09 8.42 -2.33
CA THR A 131 -6.94 7.06 -2.80
C THR A 131 -7.14 6.10 -1.64
N VAL A 132 -7.87 5.03 -1.88
CA VAL A 132 -8.04 3.92 -0.95
C VAL A 132 -7.61 2.63 -1.63
N TYR A 133 -7.00 1.72 -0.88
CA TYR A 133 -6.57 0.42 -1.36
C TYR A 133 -6.64 -0.60 -0.23
N GLY A 134 -6.82 -1.87 -0.59
CA GLY A 134 -6.66 -3.01 0.30
C GLY A 134 -5.36 -3.74 -0.04
N ALA A 135 -4.61 -4.11 0.99
CA ALA A 135 -3.40 -4.90 0.86
C ALA A 135 -3.30 -5.93 2.00
N ILE A 136 -2.41 -6.90 1.85
CA ILE A 136 -2.00 -7.81 2.90
C ILE A 136 -0.53 -7.53 3.14
N ALA A 137 -0.16 -7.13 4.36
CA ALA A 137 1.23 -7.17 4.75
C ALA A 137 1.56 -8.59 5.20
N GLU A 138 2.48 -9.23 4.49
CA GLU A 138 2.96 -10.56 4.83
C GLU A 138 3.97 -10.44 5.97
N ASP A 139 3.47 -10.43 7.20
CA ASP A 139 4.28 -10.23 8.40
C ASP A 139 4.66 -11.56 9.07
N GLY A 140 4.89 -12.63 8.30
CA GLY A 140 5.48 -13.87 8.78
C GLY A 140 4.79 -15.15 8.32
N THR A 141 4.85 -16.19 9.14
CA THR A 141 4.42 -17.55 8.76
C THR A 141 3.57 -18.20 9.85
N SER A 142 2.47 -18.85 9.44
CA SER A 142 1.69 -19.78 10.26
C SER A 142 1.91 -21.19 9.73
N ILE A 143 2.21 -22.11 10.64
CA ILE A 143 2.35 -23.54 10.32
C ILE A 143 1.25 -24.29 11.07
N PHE A 144 0.57 -25.18 10.39
CA PHE A 144 -0.38 -26.12 10.96
C PHE A 144 0.16 -27.52 10.77
N ALA A 145 0.14 -28.33 11.83
CA ALA A 145 0.52 -29.73 11.78
C ALA A 145 -0.61 -30.59 12.36
N ASP A 146 -1.05 -31.59 11.59
CA ASP A 146 -2.14 -32.50 11.96
C ASP A 146 -1.70 -33.96 11.75
N PRO A 147 -1.61 -34.79 12.82
CA PRO A 147 -1.28 -36.20 12.68
C PRO A 147 -2.34 -36.93 11.85
N LEU A 148 -1.90 -37.78 10.94
CA LEU A 148 -2.76 -38.56 10.06
C LEU A 148 -2.82 -40.02 10.52
N GLU A 149 -3.96 -40.67 10.30
CA GLU A 149 -4.10 -42.12 10.56
C GLU A 149 -3.29 -42.96 9.56
N SER A 150 -3.08 -42.44 8.34
CA SER A 150 -2.32 -43.07 7.27
C SER A 150 -1.87 -42.04 6.22
N VAL A 151 -0.78 -42.34 5.52
CA VAL A 151 -0.35 -41.60 4.34
C VAL A 151 -1.39 -41.74 3.22
N PRO A 152 -1.80 -40.65 2.54
CA PRO A 152 -2.66 -40.74 1.36
C PRO A 152 -2.03 -41.57 0.22
N ASP A 153 -2.84 -42.34 -0.51
CA ASP A 153 -2.35 -43.32 -1.51
C ASP A 153 -1.50 -42.71 -2.64
N ASP A 154 -1.72 -41.42 -2.96
CA ASP A 154 -1.06 -40.71 -4.06
C ASP A 154 0.09 -39.79 -3.58
N VAL A 155 0.52 -39.91 -2.32
CA VAL A 155 1.54 -39.06 -1.70
C VAL A 155 2.74 -39.90 -1.24
N ASP A 156 3.94 -39.57 -1.72
CA ASP A 156 5.20 -40.06 -1.17
C ASP A 156 5.70 -39.11 -0.08
N PRO A 157 5.57 -39.47 1.21
CA PRO A 157 5.81 -38.53 2.31
C PRO A 157 7.32 -38.38 2.56
N LEU A 158 7.75 -37.19 2.97
CA LEU A 158 9.15 -36.97 3.33
C LEU A 158 9.40 -37.30 4.79
N ASP A 159 10.55 -37.89 5.06
CA ASP A 159 11.06 -38.02 6.43
C ASP A 159 11.52 -36.64 6.92
N VAL A 160 11.10 -36.23 8.12
CA VAL A 160 11.45 -34.91 8.67
C VAL A 160 12.96 -34.70 8.82
N GLU A 161 13.74 -35.77 8.97
CA GLU A 161 15.22 -35.70 9.06
C GLU A 161 15.89 -35.39 7.71
N THR A 162 15.13 -35.47 6.61
CA THR A 162 15.60 -35.14 5.26
C THR A 162 15.32 -33.69 4.87
N LEU A 163 14.52 -32.98 5.65
CA LEU A 163 14.21 -31.58 5.43
C LEU A 163 15.41 -30.69 5.72
N LEU A 164 15.48 -29.56 5.01
CA LEU A 164 16.51 -28.55 5.22
C LEU A 164 16.20 -27.75 6.50
N ALA A 165 17.24 -27.14 7.09
CA ALA A 165 17.13 -26.40 8.36
C ALA A 165 16.16 -25.21 8.28
N GLU A 166 15.90 -24.69 7.09
CA GLU A 166 14.90 -23.66 6.84
C GLU A 166 13.51 -24.12 7.28
N ALA A 167 13.19 -25.41 7.17
CA ALA A 167 11.95 -26.05 7.60
C ALA A 167 11.93 -26.49 9.07
N ASP A 168 12.94 -26.17 9.88
CA ASP A 168 12.97 -26.50 11.32
C ASP A 168 11.66 -26.15 12.05
N PRO A 169 11.00 -24.99 11.82
CA PRO A 169 9.72 -24.69 12.46
C PRO A 169 8.59 -25.65 12.08
N ALA A 170 8.60 -26.17 10.85
CA ALA A 170 7.64 -27.16 10.38
C ALA A 170 7.91 -28.53 11.01
N VAL A 171 9.19 -28.89 11.13
CA VAL A 171 9.63 -30.11 11.81
C VAL A 171 9.24 -30.08 13.29
N ASP A 172 9.49 -28.98 13.98
CA ASP A 172 9.15 -28.80 15.38
C ASP A 172 7.63 -28.90 15.60
N ALA A 173 6.83 -28.23 14.75
CA ALA A 173 5.37 -28.32 14.80
C ALA A 173 4.87 -29.75 14.54
N ALA A 174 5.45 -30.48 13.59
CA ALA A 174 5.09 -31.85 13.28
C ALA A 174 5.44 -32.83 14.42
N ARG A 175 6.60 -32.66 15.06
CA ARG A 175 7.00 -33.44 16.23
C ARG A 175 6.08 -33.18 17.41
N GLU A 176 5.78 -31.91 17.70
CA GLU A 176 4.85 -31.54 18.78
C GLU A 176 3.46 -32.15 18.54
N ALA A 177 2.98 -32.14 17.30
CA ALA A 177 1.68 -32.72 16.95
C ALA A 177 1.62 -34.24 17.20
N VAL A 178 2.71 -34.96 16.92
CA VAL A 178 2.81 -36.41 17.19
C VAL A 178 2.96 -36.69 18.69
N ASP A 179 3.81 -35.93 19.38
CA ASP A 179 4.06 -36.10 20.82
C ASP A 179 2.79 -35.88 21.65
N ASP A 180 1.98 -34.89 21.28
CA ASP A 180 0.75 -34.53 21.99
C ASP A 180 -0.52 -35.19 21.40
N GLU A 181 -0.39 -35.93 20.29
CA GLU A 181 -1.49 -36.57 19.55
C GLU A 181 -2.63 -35.57 19.20
N THR A 182 -2.29 -34.34 18.82
CA THR A 182 -3.24 -33.25 18.58
C THR A 182 -2.80 -32.34 17.43
N ASP A 183 -3.73 -31.54 16.90
CA ASP A 183 -3.38 -30.47 15.97
C ASP A 183 -2.53 -29.39 16.65
N VAL A 184 -1.45 -28.99 15.98
CA VAL A 184 -0.55 -27.91 16.42
C VAL A 184 -0.62 -26.75 15.46
N ARG A 185 -0.68 -25.54 16.01
CA ARG A 185 -0.56 -24.30 15.26
C ARG A 185 0.61 -23.48 15.78
N TRP A 186 1.62 -23.34 14.93
CA TRP A 186 2.77 -22.48 15.16
C TRP A 186 2.64 -21.17 14.37
N LYS A 187 3.15 -20.08 14.95
CA LYS A 187 3.15 -18.74 14.32
C LYS A 187 4.44 -18.01 14.66
N ASP A 188 5.06 -17.41 13.66
CA ASP A 188 6.15 -16.46 13.87
C ASP A 188 6.06 -15.32 12.87
N ARG A 189 6.05 -14.10 13.42
CA ARG A 189 5.95 -12.87 12.65
C ARG A 189 7.26 -12.42 12.00
N ASN A 190 8.37 -13.08 12.31
CA ASN A 190 9.69 -12.72 11.79
C ASN A 190 10.27 -13.81 10.91
N ARG A 191 9.43 -14.79 10.52
CA ARG A 191 9.88 -15.94 9.77
C ARG A 191 9.34 -15.87 8.36
N ASP A 192 10.27 -15.81 7.40
CA ASP A 192 9.97 -15.83 5.98
C ASP A 192 9.29 -17.15 5.60
N HIS A 193 8.16 -17.03 4.91
CA HIS A 193 7.34 -18.14 4.44
C HIS A 193 8.01 -18.94 3.33
N GLU A 194 8.60 -18.23 2.36
CA GLU A 194 9.13 -18.81 1.12
C GLU A 194 10.23 -19.87 1.35
N PRO A 195 11.24 -19.66 2.22
CA PRO A 195 12.28 -20.68 2.44
C PRO A 195 11.76 -21.98 3.08
N ILE A 196 10.73 -21.87 3.94
CA ILE A 196 10.08 -23.03 4.56
C ILE A 196 9.34 -23.81 3.47
N VAL A 197 8.53 -23.12 2.68
CA VAL A 197 7.79 -23.72 1.57
C VAL A 197 8.74 -24.37 0.57
N ALA A 198 9.77 -23.67 0.09
CA ALA A 198 10.74 -24.20 -0.86
C ALA A 198 11.44 -25.49 -0.36
N SER A 199 11.68 -25.59 0.95
CA SER A 199 12.25 -26.79 1.57
C SER A 199 11.26 -27.96 1.56
N LEU A 200 9.97 -27.65 1.77
CA LEU A 200 8.87 -28.62 1.73
C LEU A 200 8.38 -28.94 0.31
N GLU A 201 8.67 -28.11 -0.71
CA GLU A 201 8.26 -28.37 -2.10
C GLU A 201 8.90 -29.62 -2.70
N SER A 202 9.99 -30.11 -2.10
CA SER A 202 10.53 -31.42 -2.41
C SER A 202 9.63 -32.57 -1.94
N ALA A 203 8.70 -32.32 -1.02
CA ALA A 203 7.63 -33.22 -0.61
C ALA A 203 6.46 -33.14 -1.58
N GLN A 204 5.81 -34.27 -1.82
CA GLN A 204 4.63 -34.30 -2.66
C GLN A 204 3.46 -33.62 -1.93
N ARG A 205 2.77 -32.69 -2.61
CA ARG A 205 1.63 -31.95 -2.05
C ARG A 205 0.47 -32.90 -1.73
N GLY A 206 -0.15 -32.71 -0.57
CA GLY A 206 -1.42 -33.37 -0.22
C GLY A 206 -2.58 -32.81 -1.04
N ASP A 207 -3.61 -33.62 -1.27
CA ASP A 207 -4.78 -33.29 -2.13
C ASP A 207 -5.91 -32.56 -1.34
N ARG A 208 -5.55 -31.79 -0.31
CA ARG A 208 -6.47 -31.18 0.68
C ARG A 208 -6.53 -29.65 0.58
N ASP A 209 -7.37 -29.02 1.42
CA ASP A 209 -7.91 -27.66 1.27
C ASP A 209 -6.88 -26.50 1.23
N TYR A 210 -5.60 -26.73 1.50
CA TYR A 210 -4.55 -25.69 1.48
C TYR A 210 -3.59 -25.83 0.29
N GLU A 211 -3.28 -24.71 -0.37
CA GLU A 211 -2.37 -24.66 -1.53
C GLU A 211 -0.94 -25.16 -1.23
N HIS A 212 -0.55 -25.12 0.05
CA HIS A 212 0.78 -25.49 0.58
C HIS A 212 0.68 -26.54 1.70
N GLU A 213 -0.10 -27.61 1.48
CA GLU A 213 -0.13 -28.79 2.36
C GLU A 213 0.84 -29.88 1.89
N TYR A 214 1.66 -30.37 2.82
CA TYR A 214 2.70 -31.37 2.60
C TYR A 214 2.52 -32.52 3.60
N VAL A 215 2.87 -33.74 3.21
CA VAL A 215 2.87 -34.88 4.15
C VAL A 215 4.30 -35.23 4.51
N VAL A 216 4.59 -35.20 5.81
CA VAL A 216 5.87 -35.63 6.38
C VAL A 216 5.67 -36.84 7.29
N VAL A 217 6.74 -37.56 7.60
CA VAL A 217 6.75 -38.67 8.56
C VAL A 217 7.63 -38.32 9.74
N VAL A 218 7.07 -38.44 10.95
CA VAL A 218 7.77 -38.33 12.23
C VAL A 218 7.56 -39.63 12.99
N ASP A 219 8.64 -40.36 13.29
CA ASP A 219 8.59 -41.63 14.04
C ASP A 219 7.53 -42.62 13.51
N GLU A 220 7.52 -42.84 12.19
CA GLU A 220 6.55 -43.68 11.47
C GLU A 220 5.10 -43.15 11.44
N THR A 221 4.82 -42.02 12.08
CA THR A 221 3.52 -41.33 12.07
C THR A 221 3.49 -40.29 10.94
N PRO A 222 2.55 -40.40 9.98
CA PRO A 222 2.36 -39.37 8.97
C PRO A 222 1.71 -38.13 9.57
N VAL A 223 2.17 -36.95 9.16
CA VAL A 223 1.67 -35.64 9.61
C VAL A 223 1.41 -34.77 8.38
N SER A 224 0.22 -34.19 8.31
CA SER A 224 -0.07 -33.12 7.36
C SER A 224 0.50 -31.82 7.90
N VAL A 225 1.30 -31.12 7.11
CA VAL A 225 1.89 -29.82 7.43
C VAL A 225 1.44 -28.80 6.40
N ALA A 226 0.70 -27.77 6.83
CA ALA A 226 0.31 -26.65 5.99
C ALA A 226 1.08 -25.38 6.41
N VAL A 227 1.72 -24.72 5.44
CA VAL A 227 2.49 -23.49 5.66
C VAL A 227 1.80 -22.32 4.96
N VAL A 228 1.28 -21.39 5.74
CA VAL A 228 0.44 -20.28 5.25
C VAL A 228 1.12 -18.96 5.62
N PRO A 229 1.22 -17.99 4.71
CA PRO A 229 1.72 -16.67 5.08
C PRO A 229 0.79 -16.06 6.14
N LEU A 230 1.38 -15.44 7.16
CA LEU A 230 0.63 -14.55 8.05
C LEU A 230 0.49 -13.23 7.31
N GLY A 231 -0.77 -12.87 7.07
CA GLY A 231 -1.12 -11.60 6.47
C GLY A 231 -1.97 -10.79 7.44
N ASP A 232 -1.55 -9.57 7.75
CA ASP A 232 -2.44 -8.57 8.34
C ASP A 232 -3.10 -7.80 7.18
N GLU A 233 -4.44 -7.82 7.11
CA GLU A 233 -5.18 -7.02 6.14
C GLU A 233 -5.00 -5.53 6.47
N ILE A 234 -4.50 -4.78 5.49
CA ILE A 234 -4.29 -3.34 5.55
C ILE A 234 -5.33 -2.65 4.67
N ASP A 235 -6.19 -1.86 5.29
CA ASP A 235 -6.96 -0.82 4.62
C ASP A 235 -6.09 0.46 4.56
N GLY A 236 -5.48 0.68 3.41
CA GLY A 236 -4.60 1.81 3.16
C GLY A 236 -5.32 3.01 2.55
N GLY A 237 -4.77 4.20 2.80
CA GLY A 237 -5.29 5.43 2.23
C GLY A 237 -4.21 6.47 1.99
N ALA A 238 -4.29 7.15 0.86
CA ALA A 238 -3.42 8.27 0.51
C ALA A 238 -4.26 9.51 0.18
N THR A 239 -3.72 10.69 0.45
CA THR A 239 -4.31 11.97 0.04
C THR A 239 -3.18 12.85 -0.45
N ALA A 240 -3.37 13.50 -1.58
CA ALA A 240 -2.36 14.35 -2.16
C ALA A 240 -2.99 15.52 -2.91
N TRP A 241 -2.33 16.67 -2.80
CA TRP A 241 -2.55 17.77 -3.71
C TRP A 241 -1.69 17.61 -4.95
N TYR A 242 -2.29 17.86 -6.10
CA TYR A 242 -1.61 18.04 -7.37
C TYR A 242 -1.76 19.46 -7.84
N TYR A 243 -0.69 20.04 -8.40
CA TYR A 243 -0.73 21.29 -9.15
C TYR A 243 -0.24 21.04 -10.57
N VAL A 244 -1.06 21.38 -11.56
CA VAL A 244 -0.75 21.20 -12.98
C VAL A 244 -0.85 22.55 -13.69
N ASP A 245 0.27 22.99 -14.27
CA ASP A 245 0.30 24.12 -15.20
C ASP A 245 0.82 23.67 -16.57
N ASP A 246 1.07 24.61 -17.49
CA ASP A 246 1.55 24.28 -18.85
C ASP A 246 2.99 23.72 -18.89
N ALA A 247 3.73 23.72 -17.79
CA ALA A 247 5.14 23.33 -17.74
C ALA A 247 5.43 22.14 -16.83
N VAL A 248 4.70 21.97 -15.72
CA VAL A 248 5.00 20.97 -14.69
C VAL A 248 3.75 20.39 -14.04
N VAL A 249 3.92 19.17 -13.51
CA VAL A 249 3.03 18.56 -12.52
C VAL A 249 3.78 18.53 -11.20
N ARG A 250 3.15 19.02 -10.13
CA ARG A 250 3.67 18.95 -8.77
C ARG A 250 2.75 18.13 -7.88
N ARG A 251 3.32 17.46 -6.88
CA ARG A 251 2.61 16.68 -5.86
C ARG A 251 3.01 17.12 -4.46
N ALA A 252 2.04 17.24 -3.56
CA ALA A 252 2.25 17.47 -2.14
C ALA A 252 1.40 16.51 -1.32
N ASP A 253 2.04 15.76 -0.42
CA ASP A 253 1.38 14.80 0.48
C ASP A 253 0.62 15.49 1.63
N ASP A 254 1.06 16.69 2.00
CA ASP A 254 0.42 17.47 3.05
C ASP A 254 -0.79 18.23 2.49
N ARG A 255 -1.97 17.90 3.00
CA ARG A 255 -3.24 18.57 2.66
C ARG A 255 -3.28 20.06 2.99
N GLU A 256 -2.42 20.53 3.89
CA GLU A 256 -2.31 21.92 4.31
C GLU A 256 -1.25 22.71 3.52
N ALA A 257 -0.41 22.02 2.74
CA ALA A 257 0.61 22.66 1.93
C ALA A 257 0.01 23.40 0.73
N ASP A 258 0.68 24.47 0.30
CA ASP A 258 0.37 25.10 -0.98
C ASP A 258 0.73 24.10 -2.11
N PRO A 259 -0.22 23.73 -2.98
CA PRO A 259 0.03 22.76 -4.03
C PRO A 259 1.13 23.21 -5.01
N ARG A 260 1.40 24.52 -5.11
CA ARG A 260 2.49 25.08 -5.95
C ARG A 260 3.88 24.83 -5.37
N ASP A 261 3.98 24.61 -4.07
CA ASP A 261 5.24 24.32 -3.37
C ASP A 261 5.55 22.81 -3.35
N GLY A 262 4.68 21.98 -3.92
CA GLY A 262 4.87 20.54 -4.06
C GLY A 262 6.11 20.17 -4.88
N ARG A 263 6.57 18.92 -4.70
CA ARG A 263 7.67 18.36 -5.50
C ARG A 263 7.25 18.24 -6.95
N VAL A 264 8.13 18.58 -7.89
CA VAL A 264 7.88 18.33 -9.31
C VAL A 264 7.94 16.82 -9.55
N VAL A 265 6.89 16.25 -10.13
CA VAL A 265 6.81 14.82 -10.47
C VAL A 265 6.87 14.59 -11.98
N GLU A 266 6.38 15.54 -12.79
CA GLU A 266 6.50 15.49 -14.25
C GLU A 266 6.76 16.88 -14.82
N CYS A 267 7.35 16.94 -16.03
CA CYS A 267 7.36 18.15 -16.83
C CYS A 267 6.60 17.95 -18.13
N LEU A 268 5.81 18.94 -18.50
CA LEU A 268 5.08 18.96 -19.75
C LEU A 268 6.00 19.47 -20.87
N SER A 269 5.83 18.90 -22.07
CA SER A 269 6.51 19.40 -23.25
C SER A 269 5.88 20.72 -23.68
N PRO A 270 6.68 21.70 -24.14
CA PRO A 270 6.13 22.95 -24.66
C PRO A 270 5.24 22.63 -25.85
N LYS A 271 4.05 23.23 -25.89
CA LYS A 271 3.17 23.17 -27.06
C LYS A 271 3.89 23.86 -28.21
N GLU A 272 4.15 23.13 -29.29
CA GLU A 272 4.57 23.75 -30.55
C GLU A 272 3.37 24.56 -31.07
N ASN A 273 3.43 25.88 -30.90
CA ASN A 273 2.46 26.82 -31.46
C ASN A 273 2.61 26.92 -32.99
#